data_AF-A0A924SNL8-F1
#
_entry.id   AF-A0A924SNL8-F1
#
_cell.length_a   1.000
_cell.length_b   1.000
_cell.length_c   1.000
_cell.angle_alpha   90.00
_cell.angle_beta   90.00
_cell.angle_gamma   90.00
#
_symmetry.space_group_name_H-M   'P 1'
#
loop_
_entity.id
_entity.type
_entity.pdbx_description
1 polymer ?
#
loop_
_entity_poly.entity_id
_entity_poly.type
_entity_poly.pdbx_seq_one_letter_code
_entity_poly.pdbx_strand_id
1 'polypeptide(L)' 'MNMSRTTEIMADAAYYILSKSSTECTGNTFIDEVVLAAEGITDLAKYAVVPGAKLYNDLFV' A
#
# COMPACT_ATOMS: atom_id res chain seq x y z
N MET A 1 -7.49 -19.33 6.94
CA MET A 1 -7.05 -18.87 5.61
C MET A 1 -6.35 -17.55 5.82
N ASN A 2 -5.08 -17.41 5.41
CA ASN A 2 -4.34 -16.16 5.51
C ASN A 2 -4.32 -15.51 4.11
N MET A 3 -5.19 -14.53 3.90
CA MET A 3 -5.48 -13.92 2.59
C MET A 3 -5.24 -12.40 2.62
N SER A 4 -4.37 -11.96 3.51
CA SER A 4 -4.04 -10.55 3.75
C SER A 4 -2.58 -10.27 3.41
N ARG A 5 -2.26 -8.98 3.32
CA ARG A 5 -0.87 -8.52 3.25
C ARG A 5 -0.29 -8.27 4.63
N THR A 6 1.03 -8.21 4.73
CA THR A 6 1.77 -7.81 5.92
C THR A 6 1.53 -6.32 6.17
N THR A 7 1.66 -5.90 7.43
CA THR A 7 1.45 -4.49 7.82
C THR A 7 2.48 -3.54 7.21
N GLU A 8 3.58 -4.06 6.70
CA GLU A 8 4.67 -3.29 6.08
C GLU A 8 4.20 -2.51 4.84
N ILE A 9 3.20 -3.01 4.10
CA ILE A 9 2.67 -2.28 2.93
C ILE A 9 2.07 -0.91 3.33
N MET A 10 1.36 -0.87 4.45
CA MET A 10 0.79 0.37 4.99
C MET A 10 1.88 1.28 5.56
N ALA A 11 2.91 0.70 6.18
CA ALA A 11 4.04 1.45 6.71
C ALA A 11 4.83 2.14 5.58
N ASP A 12 5.11 1.43 4.49
CA ASP A 12 5.83 1.99 3.34
C ASP A 12 4.98 3.06 2.62
N ALA A 13 3.68 2.81 2.42
CA ALA A 13 2.79 3.82 1.85
C ALA A 13 2.75 5.10 2.71
N ALA A 14 2.62 4.96 4.03
CA ALA A 14 2.67 6.09 4.95
C ALA A 14 4.02 6.82 4.90
N TYR A 15 5.14 6.09 4.83
CA TYR A 15 6.47 6.68 4.70
C TYR A 15 6.57 7.58 3.47
N TYR A 16 6.10 7.13 2.31
CA TYR A 16 6.12 7.93 1.08
C TYR A 16 5.20 9.14 1.13
N ILE A 17 4.00 9.00 1.70
CA ILE A 17 3.08 10.14 1.88
C ILE A 17 3.72 11.20 2.79
N LEU A 18 4.27 10.78 3.93
CA LEU A 18 4.83 11.68 4.94
C LEU A 18 6.18 12.29 4.53
N SER A 19 6.86 11.72 3.53
CA SER A 19 8.09 12.26 2.98
C SER A 19 7.85 13.39 1.97
N LYS A 20 6.61 13.59 1.50
CA LYS A 20 6.25 14.67 0.58
C LYS A 20 5.97 15.97 1.34
N SER A 21 6.12 17.11 0.66
CA SER A 21 5.75 18.40 1.24
C SER A 21 4.26 18.43 1.58
N SER A 22 3.91 18.81 2.81
CA SER A 22 2.52 18.87 3.27
C SER A 22 1.70 19.94 2.54
N THR A 23 2.33 20.94 1.94
CA THR A 23 1.65 21.97 1.13
C THR A 23 1.23 21.46 -0.24
N GLU A 24 1.88 20.40 -0.73
CA GLU A 24 1.62 19.81 -2.05
C GLU A 24 0.82 18.51 -1.92
N CYS A 25 1.03 17.76 -0.84
CA CYS A 25 0.41 16.46 -0.58
C CYS A 25 -0.66 16.58 0.53
N THR A 26 -1.80 17.15 0.19
CA THR A 26 -2.94 17.34 1.12
C THR A 26 -4.29 17.09 0.43
N GLY A 27 -5.32 16.72 1.20
CA GLY A 27 -6.68 16.51 0.70
C GLY A 27 -6.92 15.22 -0.11
N ASN A 28 -6.05 14.21 0.06
CA ASN A 28 -6.09 12.96 -0.70
C ASN A 28 -6.67 11.80 0.13
N THR A 29 -7.39 10.89 -0.54
CA THR A 29 -7.79 9.57 -0.01
C THR A 29 -6.96 8.50 -0.72
N PHE A 30 -5.78 8.19 -0.17
CA PHE A 30 -4.82 7.29 -0.80
C PHE A 30 -5.19 5.81 -0.66
N ILE A 31 -4.81 5.02 -1.67
CA ILE A 31 -4.72 3.56 -1.63
C ILE A 31 -3.25 3.18 -1.63
N ASP A 32 -2.84 2.27 -0.75
CA ASP A 32 -1.47 1.82 -0.55
C ASP A 32 -0.79 1.37 -1.85
N GLU A 33 -1.45 0.52 -2.65
CA GLU A 33 -0.93 0.03 -3.94
C GLU A 33 -0.64 1.18 -4.91
N VAL A 34 -1.51 2.19 -4.95
CA VAL A 34 -1.38 3.34 -5.86
C VAL A 34 -0.24 4.26 -5.43
N VAL A 35 -0.08 4.47 -4.12
CA VAL A 35 1.05 5.24 -3.57
C VAL A 35 2.37 4.55 -3.92
N LEU A 36 2.47 3.25 -3.69
CA LEU A 36 3.67 2.47 -4.00
C LEU A 36 3.97 2.44 -5.50
N ALA A 37 2.94 2.31 -6.34
CA ALA A 37 3.09 2.34 -7.79
C ALA A 37 3.63 3.69 -8.29
N ALA A 38 3.21 4.82 -7.69
CA ALA A 38 3.73 6.15 -8.03
C ALA A 38 5.23 6.31 -7.74
N GLU A 39 5.75 5.54 -6.78
CA GLU A 39 7.18 5.47 -6.43
C GLU A 39 7.90 4.34 -7.19
N GLY A 40 7.25 3.72 -8.17
CA GLY A 40 7.81 2.68 -9.04
C GLY A 40 7.73 1.25 -8.48
N ILE A 41 7.13 1.06 -7.30
CA ILE A 41 6.97 -0.25 -6.67
C ILE A 41 5.66 -0.87 -7.15
N THR A 42 5.77 -1.81 -8.09
CA THR A 42 4.60 -2.50 -8.68
C THR A 42 4.55 -3.98 -8.33
N ASP A 43 5.68 -4.59 -7.96
CA ASP A 43 5.69 -5.95 -7.41
C ASP A 43 5.39 -5.92 -5.90
N LEU A 44 4.15 -6.27 -5.57
CA LEU A 44 3.65 -6.32 -4.21
C LEU A 44 3.69 -7.72 -3.60
N ALA A 45 4.25 -8.72 -4.30
CA ALA A 45 4.27 -10.11 -3.84
C ALA A 45 4.97 -10.28 -2.49
N LYS A 46 6.00 -9.44 -2.22
CA LYS A 46 6.73 -9.42 -0.95
C LYS A 46 5.86 -9.09 0.27
N TYR A 47 4.73 -8.41 0.07
CA TYR A 47 3.82 -8.06 1.15
C TYR A 47 2.75 -9.13 1.38
N ALA A 48 2.64 -10.19 0.58
CA ALA A 48 1.65 -11.23 0.84
C ALA A 48 2.04 -12.08 2.06
N VAL A 49 1.14 -12.25 3.04
CA VAL A 49 1.40 -13.13 4.20
C VAL A 49 1.64 -14.58 3.75
N VAL A 50 0.95 -14.99 2.69
CA VAL A 50 1.18 -16.28 2.01
C VAL A 50 1.50 -16.00 0.55
N PRO A 51 2.74 -16.25 0.09
CA PRO A 51 3.12 -16.04 -1.31
C PRO A 51 2.21 -16.80 -2.27
N GLY A 52 1.70 -16.10 -3.29
CA GLY A 52 0.83 -16.68 -4.33
C GLY A 52 -0.62 -16.94 -3.91
N ALA A 53 -1.03 -16.61 -2.67
CA ALA A 53 -2.41 -16.73 -2.26
C ALA A 53 -3.30 -15.66 -2.91
N LYS A 54 -4.57 -16.01 -3.17
CA LYS A 54 -5.60 -15.02 -3.51
C LYS A 54 -5.84 -14.13 -2.29
N LEU A 55 -5.72 -12.82 -2.46
CA LEU A 55 -5.98 -11.84 -1.41
C LEU A 55 -7.45 -11.44 -1.36
N TYR A 56 -7.92 -11.03 -0.19
CA TYR A 56 -9.20 -10.35 -0.06
C TYR A 56 -9.06 -8.87 -0.35
N ASN A 57 -10.10 -8.29 -0.96
CA ASN A 57 -10.22 -6.84 -1.11
C ASN A 57 -10.56 -6.23 0.25
N ASP A 58 -10.09 -5.01 0.49
CA ASP A 58 -10.43 -4.27 1.68
C ASP A 58 -11.89 -3.77 1.63
N LEU A 59 -12.41 -3.35 2.77
CA LEU A 59 -13.74 -2.76 2.86
C LEU A 59 -13.71 -1.34 2.29
N PHE A 60 -14.80 -0.98 1.60
CA PHE A 60 -15.03 0.37 1.05
C PHE A 60 -14.10 0.80 -0.09
N VAL A 61 -13.46 -0.18 -0.73
CA VAL A 61 -12.72 -0.06 -2.00
C VAL A 61 -13.41 -0.88 -3.07
#